data_AF-A0A966SCV1-F1
#
_entry.id   AF-A0A966SCV1-F1
#
_cell.length_a   1.000
_cell.length_b   1.000
_cell.length_c   1.000
_cell.angle_alpha   90.00
_cell.angle_beta   90.00
_cell.angle_gamma   90.00
#
_symmetry.space_group_name_H-M   'P 1'
#
loop_
_entity.id
_entity.type
_entity.pdbx_description
1 polymer ?
#
loop_
_entity_poly.entity_id
_entity_poly.type
_entity_poly.pdbx_seq_one_letter_code
_entity_poly.pdbx_strand_id
1 'polypeptide(L)'
;MDLLALRAAVSTILAELESALRGVGRQHAMAFDAAPPRMRLVSALADGADTLVAQAALAAGWRLDVCLPFVREEYAKDFELGIDLQVYLDLIGSAGAVMELPGRRADAAAAYEAVGRLVLEQSDILIALWDGDPNRGRGGTSRVVAEAIARRIPVIHVATHESAAPKILWSGLEIADFEQLGIDDVPRAAATMLPMVVAALTEPPHQDIDRRMLQHFHAEHSARGTPSLSYPVLLAATGVRSLSRQDLQPLRVEDGVQTLRAPLAGSRVDPEFFDLIVQRYGIADVTGTHFAQVFRSGFVGNYLLAGLAVVLALSGLIAPAFKLPLIVATI
;
A
#
# COMPACT_ATOMS: atom_id res chain seq x y z
N MET A 1 24.14 18.82 -16.07
CA MET A 1 23.46 19.92 -15.36
C MET A 1 24.31 20.33 -14.16
N ASP A 2 24.34 21.61 -13.80
CA ASP A 2 25.03 22.07 -12.59
C ASP A 2 24.31 21.52 -11.33
N LEU A 3 25.06 21.18 -10.29
CA LEU A 3 24.55 20.64 -9.02
C LEU A 3 23.51 21.57 -8.38
N LEU A 4 23.71 22.89 -8.52
CA LEU A 4 22.75 23.90 -8.04
C LEU A 4 21.41 23.81 -8.76
N ALA A 5 21.43 23.65 -10.09
CA ALA A 5 20.22 23.48 -10.87
C ALA A 5 19.50 22.16 -10.54
N LEU A 6 20.24 21.09 -10.28
CA LEU A 6 19.68 19.81 -9.83
C LEU A 6 18.98 19.93 -8.48
N ARG A 7 19.63 20.58 -7.50
CA ARG A 7 19.05 20.86 -6.18
C ARG A 7 17.80 21.72 -6.28
N ALA A 8 17.82 22.76 -7.12
CA ALA A 8 16.67 23.61 -7.36
C ALA A 8 15.49 22.81 -7.97
N ALA A 9 15.76 21.98 -8.98
CA ALA A 9 14.74 21.14 -9.61
C ALA A 9 14.10 20.18 -8.60
N VAL A 10 14.91 19.48 -7.79
CA VAL A 10 14.42 18.59 -6.72
C VAL A 10 13.58 19.36 -5.70
N SER A 11 14.06 20.51 -5.24
CA SER A 11 13.33 21.33 -4.25
C SER A 11 11.96 21.78 -4.78
N THR A 12 11.89 22.18 -6.06
CA THR A 12 10.63 22.53 -6.72
C THR A 12 9.68 21.33 -6.78
N ILE A 13 10.18 20.15 -7.17
CA ILE A 13 9.37 18.92 -7.24
C ILE A 13 8.79 18.56 -5.86
N LEU A 14 9.61 18.60 -4.81
CA LEU A 14 9.15 18.30 -3.45
C LEU A 14 8.08 19.29 -2.99
N ALA A 15 8.26 20.58 -3.27
CA ALA A 15 7.27 21.60 -2.95
C ALA A 15 5.96 21.43 -3.73
N GLU A 16 6.03 21.06 -5.01
CA GLU A 16 4.85 20.79 -5.84
C GLU A 16 4.08 19.56 -5.35
N LEU A 17 4.77 18.47 -4.99
CA LEU A 17 4.17 17.27 -4.42
C LEU A 17 3.42 17.57 -3.11
N GLU A 18 4.06 18.31 -2.20
CA GLU A 18 3.44 18.69 -0.93
C GLU A 18 2.23 19.62 -1.14
N SER A 19 2.37 20.61 -2.03
CA SER A 19 1.29 21.54 -2.37
C SER A 19 0.08 20.80 -2.96
N ALA A 20 0.31 19.85 -3.86
CA ALA A 20 -0.72 19.03 -4.47
C ALA A 20 -1.45 18.16 -3.43
N LEU A 21 -0.73 17.47 -2.53
CA LEU A 21 -1.34 16.67 -1.47
C LEU A 21 -2.13 17.52 -0.47
N ARG A 22 -1.63 18.70 -0.10
CA ARG A 22 -2.39 19.67 0.70
C ARG A 22 -3.64 20.17 -0.04
N GLY A 23 -3.60 20.25 -1.37
CA GLY A 23 -4.75 20.52 -2.21
C GLY A 23 -5.81 19.44 -2.08
N VAL A 24 -5.44 18.18 -2.30
CA VAL A 24 -6.33 17.01 -2.18
C VAL A 24 -6.93 16.92 -0.78
N GLY A 25 -6.11 17.04 0.27
CA GLY A 25 -6.60 16.99 1.66
C GLY A 25 -7.65 18.06 1.98
N ARG A 26 -7.47 19.28 1.48
CA ARG A 26 -8.46 20.37 1.63
C ARG A 26 -9.74 20.11 0.84
N GLN A 27 -9.61 19.59 -0.38
CA GLN A 27 -10.75 19.29 -1.25
C GLN A 27 -11.59 18.11 -0.72
N HIS A 28 -10.95 17.17 -0.03
CA HIS A 28 -11.53 15.91 0.43
C HIS A 28 -11.48 15.74 1.96
N ALA A 29 -11.87 16.79 2.70
CA ALA A 29 -11.84 16.82 4.17
C ALA A 29 -12.67 15.74 4.88
N MET A 30 -13.58 15.06 4.16
CA MET A 30 -14.33 13.91 4.70
C MET A 30 -13.57 12.59 4.64
N ALA A 31 -12.52 12.50 3.80
CA ALA A 31 -11.72 11.29 3.61
C ALA A 31 -10.36 11.36 4.33
N PHE A 32 -9.88 12.56 4.61
CA PHE A 32 -8.57 12.79 5.23
C PHE A 32 -8.68 13.52 6.56
N ASP A 33 -7.69 13.29 7.41
CA ASP A 33 -7.53 14.04 8.66
C ASP A 33 -7.28 15.54 8.37
N ALA A 34 -7.67 16.41 9.29
CA ALA A 34 -7.42 17.85 9.19
C ALA A 34 -5.93 18.19 9.37
N ALA A 35 -5.14 17.30 9.97
CA ALA A 35 -3.70 17.43 10.06
C ALA A 35 -3.05 17.48 8.65
N PRO A 36 -1.94 18.24 8.49
CA PRO A 36 -1.23 18.29 7.23
C PRO A 36 -0.70 16.90 6.83
N PRO A 37 -0.63 16.60 5.51
CA PRO A 37 -0.10 15.33 5.04
C PRO A 37 1.34 15.13 5.51
N ARG A 38 1.65 13.90 5.91
CA ARG A 38 2.99 13.52 6.35
C ARG A 38 3.79 13.04 5.15
N MET A 39 4.71 13.88 4.70
CA MET A 39 5.59 13.55 3.59
C MET A 39 6.76 12.68 4.05
N ARG A 40 7.10 11.66 3.27
CA ARG A 40 8.16 10.72 3.57
C ARG A 40 8.99 10.41 2.32
N LEU A 41 10.30 10.55 2.43
CA LEU A 41 11.25 10.04 1.45
C LEU A 41 11.78 8.69 1.91
N VAL A 42 11.71 7.69 1.04
CA VAL A 42 12.40 6.39 1.22
C VAL A 42 13.60 6.37 0.28
N SER A 43 14.80 6.11 0.80
CA SER A 43 16.03 6.15 0.00
C SER A 43 16.98 5.01 0.37
N ALA A 44 17.76 4.55 -0.62
CA ALA A 44 18.87 3.62 -0.39
C ALA A 44 20.13 4.32 0.15
N LEU A 45 20.09 5.66 0.19
CA LEU A 45 21.15 6.56 0.62
C LEU A 45 22.47 6.35 -0.13
N ALA A 46 22.40 5.97 -1.40
CA ALA A 46 23.56 5.89 -2.27
C ALA A 46 24.25 7.25 -2.45
N ASP A 47 25.55 7.24 -2.69
CA ASP A 47 26.28 8.48 -2.92
C ASP A 47 25.76 9.25 -4.16
N GLY A 48 25.83 10.58 -4.08
CA GLY A 48 25.37 11.50 -5.12
C GLY A 48 23.87 11.79 -5.14
N ALA A 49 23.11 11.05 -5.95
CA ALA A 49 21.71 11.39 -6.24
C ALA A 49 20.80 11.24 -5.02
N ASP A 50 20.91 10.10 -4.31
CA ASP A 50 20.09 9.77 -3.15
C ASP A 50 20.38 10.72 -1.98
N THR A 51 21.65 11.00 -1.68
CA THR A 51 22.03 11.96 -0.63
C THR A 51 21.54 13.38 -0.93
N LEU A 52 21.58 13.81 -2.20
CA LEU A 52 21.05 15.12 -2.62
C LEU A 52 19.55 15.23 -2.38
N VAL A 53 18.77 14.22 -2.76
CA VAL A 53 17.31 14.22 -2.56
C VAL A 53 16.97 14.11 -1.07
N ALA A 54 17.74 13.31 -0.31
CA ALA A 54 17.57 13.18 1.14
C ALA A 54 17.80 14.50 1.89
N GLN A 55 18.85 15.24 1.55
CA GLN A 55 19.10 16.57 2.09
C GLN A 55 17.97 17.54 1.75
N ALA A 56 17.49 17.54 0.51
CA ALA A 56 16.40 18.41 0.07
C ALA A 56 15.08 18.07 0.78
N ALA A 57 14.78 16.78 0.97
CA ALA A 57 13.59 16.33 1.68
C ALA A 57 13.61 16.73 3.16
N LEU A 58 14.74 16.53 3.85
CA LEU A 58 14.89 16.98 5.23
C LEU A 58 14.76 18.51 5.35
N ALA A 59 15.34 19.27 4.41
CA ALA A 59 15.20 20.73 4.38
C ALA A 59 13.74 21.18 4.13
N ALA A 60 12.96 20.38 3.39
CA ALA A 60 11.52 20.58 3.20
C ALA A 60 10.67 20.10 4.40
N GLY A 61 11.28 19.56 5.46
CA GLY A 61 10.58 19.03 6.63
C GLY A 61 9.95 17.66 6.42
N TRP A 62 10.33 16.94 5.37
CA TRP A 62 9.88 15.57 5.14
C TRP A 62 10.61 14.61 6.08
N ARG A 63 9.94 13.50 6.41
CA ARG A 63 10.58 12.39 7.10
C ARG A 63 11.49 11.63 6.13
N LEU A 64 12.72 11.34 6.54
CA LEU A 64 13.62 10.43 5.83
C LEU A 64 13.54 9.03 6.46
N ASP A 65 13.22 8.00 5.68
CA ASP A 65 13.39 6.60 6.05
C ASP A 65 14.42 5.96 5.10
N VAL A 66 15.39 5.24 5.66
CA VAL A 66 16.53 4.71 4.91
C VAL A 66 16.46 3.19 4.87
N CYS A 67 16.70 2.62 3.70
CA CYS A 67 16.86 1.19 3.50
C CYS A 67 18.30 0.91 3.06
N LEU A 68 19.01 0.02 3.73
CA LEU A 68 20.41 -0.29 3.43
C LEU A 68 20.54 -1.72 2.91
N PRO A 69 21.40 -1.97 1.90
CA PRO A 69 21.64 -3.31 1.35
C PRO A 69 22.40 -4.23 2.33
N PHE A 70 23.13 -3.63 3.28
CA PHE A 70 23.93 -4.32 4.30
C PHE A 70 23.68 -3.68 5.67
N VAL A 71 24.31 -4.24 6.70
CA VAL A 71 24.44 -3.55 7.99
C VAL A 71 25.14 -2.20 7.84
N ARG A 72 24.75 -1.20 8.63
CA ARG A 72 25.16 0.20 8.43
C ARG A 72 26.68 0.38 8.43
N GLU A 73 27.41 -0.36 9.27
CA GLU A 73 28.87 -0.27 9.38
C GLU A 73 29.56 -0.87 8.15
N GLU A 74 28.95 -1.88 7.54
CA GLU A 74 29.46 -2.46 6.30
C GLU A 74 29.21 -1.53 5.13
N TYR A 75 28.01 -0.94 5.05
CA TYR A 75 27.65 -0.01 3.97
C TYR A 75 28.45 1.30 4.02
N ALA A 76 28.76 1.82 5.21
CA ALA A 76 29.57 3.02 5.39
C ALA A 76 30.94 2.95 4.68
N LYS A 77 31.46 1.74 4.42
CA LYS A 77 32.73 1.52 3.69
C LYS A 77 32.64 1.84 2.20
N ASP A 78 31.44 2.06 1.67
CA ASP A 78 31.22 2.42 0.26
C ASP A 78 31.45 3.92 0.00
N PHE A 79 31.60 4.73 1.05
CA PHE A 79 31.81 6.16 0.96
C PHE A 79 33.29 6.51 1.15
N GLU A 80 33.77 7.46 0.34
CA GLU A 80 35.13 7.98 0.50
C GLU A 80 35.27 8.70 1.86
N LEU A 81 36.44 8.54 2.49
CA LEU A 81 36.76 9.24 3.72
C LEU A 81 36.77 10.75 3.46
N GLY A 82 35.90 11.49 4.15
CA GLY A 82 35.78 12.94 3.98
C GLY A 82 34.33 13.40 4.07
N ILE A 83 33.96 14.31 3.17
CA ILE A 83 32.64 14.95 3.17
C ILE A 83 31.53 13.92 2.92
N ASP A 84 31.73 12.96 2.02
CA ASP A 84 30.69 12.02 1.62
C ASP A 84 30.30 11.07 2.76
N LEU A 85 31.29 10.54 3.50
CA LEU A 85 31.04 9.77 4.71
C LEU A 85 30.35 10.60 5.80
N GLN A 86 30.75 11.87 6.00
CA GLN A 86 30.10 12.73 7.00
C GLN A 86 28.64 13.00 6.63
N VAL A 87 28.36 13.30 5.36
CA VAL A 87 27.00 13.47 4.84
C VAL A 87 26.16 12.23 5.06
N TYR A 88 26.70 11.04 4.74
CA TYR A 88 26.02 9.78 5.01
C TYR A 88 25.68 9.61 6.49
N LEU A 89 26.65 9.84 7.39
CA LEU A 89 26.45 9.72 8.84
C LEU A 89 25.41 10.71 9.38
N ASP A 90 25.43 11.96 8.91
CA ASP A 90 24.45 12.99 9.30
C ASP A 90 23.03 12.63 8.83
N LEU A 91 22.91 12.12 7.60
CA LEU A 91 21.62 11.69 7.04
C LEU A 91 21.07 10.46 7.76
N ILE A 92 21.90 9.45 8.03
CA ILE A 92 21.51 8.29 8.86
C ILE A 92 21.08 8.74 10.26
N GLY A 93 21.81 9.66 10.88
CA GLY A 93 21.47 10.21 12.20
C GLY A 93 20.15 10.99 12.23
N SER A 94 19.73 11.53 11.09
CA SER A 94 18.48 12.28 10.92
C SER A 94 17.31 11.41 10.44
N ALA A 95 17.57 10.15 10.08
CA ALA A 95 16.53 9.24 9.58
C ALA A 95 15.55 8.85 10.68
N GLY A 96 14.25 8.90 10.37
CA GLY A 96 13.19 8.44 11.27
C GLY A 96 13.15 6.92 11.43
N ALA A 97 13.65 6.18 10.44
CA ALA A 97 13.87 4.74 10.51
C ALA A 97 15.02 4.33 9.59
N VAL A 98 15.75 3.28 9.98
CA VAL A 98 16.81 2.65 9.18
C VAL A 98 16.53 1.15 9.14
N MET A 99 16.31 0.62 7.94
CA MET A 99 16.12 -0.81 7.70
C MET A 99 17.38 -1.40 7.07
N GLU A 100 18.08 -2.25 7.81
CA GLU A 100 19.30 -2.93 7.35
C GLU A 100 18.94 -4.31 6.82
N LEU A 101 19.12 -4.52 5.51
CA LEU A 101 18.88 -5.82 4.90
C LEU A 101 20.04 -6.79 5.20
N PRO A 102 19.76 -8.11 5.31
CA PRO A 102 20.77 -9.12 5.60
C PRO A 102 21.62 -9.48 4.37
N GLY A 103 21.94 -8.49 3.53
CA GLY A 103 22.81 -8.67 2.37
C GLY A 103 24.24 -8.99 2.78
N ARG A 104 24.96 -9.71 1.92
CA ARG A 104 26.38 -10.04 2.10
C ARG A 104 27.20 -9.39 1.01
N ARG A 105 28.35 -8.84 1.37
CA ARG A 105 29.25 -8.18 0.40
C ARG A 105 29.69 -9.09 -0.75
N ALA A 106 29.81 -10.40 -0.49
CA ALA A 106 30.07 -11.41 -1.52
C ALA A 106 29.01 -11.46 -2.64
N ASP A 107 27.75 -11.11 -2.31
CA ASP A 107 26.61 -11.11 -3.22
C ASP A 107 26.07 -9.67 -3.41
N ALA A 108 26.96 -8.68 -3.44
CA ALA A 108 26.61 -7.26 -3.41
C ALA A 108 25.56 -6.84 -4.47
N ALA A 109 25.65 -7.37 -5.69
CA ALA A 109 24.69 -7.07 -6.75
C ALA A 109 23.24 -7.44 -6.35
N ALA A 110 23.04 -8.62 -5.74
CA ALA A 110 21.74 -9.05 -5.27
C ALA A 110 21.27 -8.22 -4.06
N ALA A 111 22.18 -7.79 -3.20
CA ALA A 111 21.87 -6.92 -2.07
C ALA A 111 21.39 -5.53 -2.51
N TYR A 112 22.06 -4.91 -3.49
CA TYR A 112 21.62 -3.64 -4.08
C TYR A 112 20.31 -3.77 -4.85
N GLU A 113 20.08 -4.90 -5.52
CA GLU A 113 18.80 -5.18 -6.17
C GLU A 113 17.67 -5.30 -5.13
N ALA A 114 17.91 -6.02 -4.04
CA ALA A 114 16.93 -6.19 -2.95
C ALA A 114 16.56 -4.85 -2.30
N VAL A 115 17.54 -3.97 -2.04
CA VAL A 115 17.23 -2.64 -1.48
C VAL A 115 16.48 -1.76 -2.49
N GLY A 116 16.83 -1.82 -3.78
CA GLY A 116 16.10 -1.11 -4.83
C GLY A 116 14.64 -1.55 -4.91
N ARG A 117 14.37 -2.86 -4.86
CA ARG A 117 13.00 -3.40 -4.80
C ARG A 117 12.24 -2.94 -3.57
N LEU A 118 12.90 -2.94 -2.40
CA LEU A 118 12.30 -2.45 -1.16
C LEU A 118 11.93 -0.96 -1.24
N VAL A 119 12.79 -0.12 -1.83
CA VAL A 119 12.47 1.30 -2.06
C VAL A 119 11.21 1.43 -2.90
N LEU A 120 11.07 0.65 -3.99
CA LEU A 120 9.86 0.65 -4.82
C LEU A 120 8.61 0.17 -4.07
N GLU A 121 8.74 -0.86 -3.24
CA GLU A 121 7.63 -1.40 -2.43
C GLU A 121 7.13 -0.43 -1.35
N GLN A 122 7.97 0.53 -0.97
CA GLN A 122 7.66 1.52 0.06
C GLN A 122 7.34 2.91 -0.50
N SER A 123 7.26 3.05 -1.84
CA SER A 123 7.10 4.33 -2.54
C SER A 123 5.86 4.36 -3.43
N ASP A 124 5.06 5.43 -3.29
CA ASP A 124 3.93 5.70 -4.18
C ASP A 124 4.36 6.40 -5.48
N ILE A 125 5.47 7.14 -5.43
CA ILE A 125 6.09 7.86 -6.55
C ILE A 125 7.60 7.70 -6.44
N LEU A 126 8.27 7.38 -7.54
CA LEU A 126 9.74 7.32 -7.62
C LEU A 126 10.31 8.64 -8.15
N ILE A 127 11.27 9.25 -7.46
CA ILE A 127 12.08 10.35 -8.00
C ILE A 127 13.39 9.77 -8.55
N ALA A 128 13.60 9.86 -9.85
CA ALA A 128 14.77 9.32 -10.53
C ALA A 128 15.66 10.43 -11.08
N LEU A 129 16.81 10.65 -10.43
CA LEU A 129 17.88 11.50 -10.95
C LEU A 129 18.77 10.65 -11.83
N TRP A 130 18.57 10.74 -13.14
CA TRP A 130 19.15 9.79 -14.08
C TRP A 130 19.41 10.42 -15.45
N ASP A 131 20.40 9.91 -16.17
CA ASP A 131 20.80 10.41 -17.50
C ASP A 131 19.82 10.07 -18.62
N GLY A 132 18.90 9.13 -18.38
CA GLY A 132 17.87 8.72 -19.34
C GLY A 132 18.33 7.65 -20.33
N ASP A 133 19.58 7.18 -20.27
CA ASP A 133 20.09 6.17 -21.19
C ASP A 133 20.01 4.76 -20.54
N PRO A 134 19.11 3.87 -21.01
CA PRO A 134 18.95 2.54 -20.45
C PRO A 134 20.18 1.64 -20.67
N ASN A 135 21.05 1.99 -21.62
CA ASN A 135 22.22 1.21 -22.03
C ASN A 135 23.54 1.75 -21.47
N ARG A 136 23.57 2.97 -20.90
CA ARG A 136 24.81 3.56 -20.36
C ARG A 136 25.08 3.07 -18.95
N GLY A 137 25.81 1.95 -18.91
CA GLY A 137 26.35 1.35 -17.70
C GLY A 137 25.51 0.20 -17.16
N ARG A 138 26.17 -0.71 -16.42
CA ARG A 138 25.50 -1.68 -15.54
C ARG A 138 24.90 -0.93 -14.32
N GLY A 139 24.11 0.10 -14.55
CA GLY A 139 23.60 0.99 -13.51
C GLY A 139 22.42 0.36 -12.79
N GLY A 140 22.43 0.40 -11.45
CA GLY A 140 21.28 0.02 -10.64
C GLY A 140 20.04 0.89 -10.93
N THR A 141 20.24 2.18 -11.23
CA THR A 141 19.15 3.16 -11.41
C THR A 141 18.25 2.87 -12.60
N SER A 142 18.78 2.52 -13.77
CA SER A 142 17.95 2.22 -14.95
C SER A 142 17.07 0.97 -14.73
N ARG A 143 17.58 -0.02 -14.00
CA ARG A 143 16.80 -1.20 -13.59
C ARG A 143 15.70 -0.86 -12.61
N VAL A 144 15.98 -0.02 -11.61
CA VAL A 144 14.97 0.45 -10.65
C VAL A 144 13.89 1.26 -11.36
N VAL A 145 14.24 2.11 -12.32
CA VAL A 145 13.26 2.86 -13.14
C VAL A 145 12.43 1.92 -14.01
N ALA A 146 13.05 0.96 -14.71
CA ALA A 146 12.33 -0.04 -15.50
C ALA A 146 11.35 -0.85 -14.63
N GLU A 147 11.78 -1.24 -13.43
CA GLU A 147 10.95 -1.98 -12.50
C GLU A 147 9.81 -1.12 -11.94
N ALA A 148 10.04 0.16 -11.64
CA ALA A 148 9.00 1.09 -11.23
C ALA A 148 7.91 1.23 -12.31
N ILE A 149 8.31 1.38 -13.56
CA ILE A 149 7.41 1.45 -14.73
C ILE A 149 6.62 0.15 -14.89
N ALA A 150 7.28 -1.01 -14.79
CA ALA A 150 6.62 -2.31 -14.85
C ALA A 150 5.59 -2.51 -13.71
N ARG A 151 5.89 -1.95 -12.52
CA ARG A 151 5.00 -1.90 -11.36
C ARG A 151 3.96 -0.77 -11.43
N ARG A 152 3.94 0.02 -12.51
CA ARG A 152 3.05 1.18 -12.73
C ARG A 152 3.17 2.30 -11.69
N ILE A 153 4.31 2.38 -11.03
CA ILE A 153 4.65 3.47 -10.11
C ILE A 153 5.02 4.69 -10.96
N PRO A 154 4.41 5.88 -10.75
CA PRO A 154 4.82 7.10 -11.43
C PRO A 154 6.29 7.42 -11.15
N VAL A 155 7.05 7.72 -12.19
CA VAL A 155 8.45 8.12 -12.07
C VAL A 155 8.60 9.59 -12.45
N ILE A 156 9.11 10.41 -11.52
CA ILE A 156 9.55 11.77 -11.80
C ILE A 156 11.01 11.70 -12.22
N HIS A 157 11.26 11.84 -13.51
CA HIS A 157 12.60 11.84 -14.09
C HIS A 157 13.18 13.25 -14.10
N VAL A 158 14.35 13.39 -13.47
CA VAL A 158 15.17 14.60 -13.48
C VAL A 158 16.47 14.28 -14.22
N ALA A 159 16.66 14.89 -15.38
CA ALA A 159 17.84 14.65 -16.21
C ALA A 159 19.12 15.20 -15.55
N THR A 160 20.16 14.38 -15.44
CA THR A 160 21.42 14.78 -14.77
C THR A 160 22.43 15.46 -15.70
N HIS A 161 22.46 15.11 -16.98
CA HIS A 161 23.47 15.61 -17.92
C HIS A 161 23.00 16.85 -18.70
N GLU A 162 21.75 16.88 -19.12
CA GLU A 162 21.14 18.02 -19.81
C GLU A 162 20.31 18.88 -18.86
N SER A 163 20.24 20.18 -19.13
CA SER A 163 19.31 21.08 -18.44
C SER A 163 17.91 20.95 -19.06
N ALA A 164 17.30 19.78 -18.90
CA ALA A 164 15.94 19.51 -19.34
C ALA A 164 14.94 19.71 -18.19
N ALA A 165 13.73 20.17 -18.51
CA ALA A 165 12.65 20.22 -17.54
C ALA A 165 12.31 18.80 -17.04
N PRO A 166 12.02 18.61 -15.74
CA PRO A 166 11.61 17.33 -15.22
C PRO A 166 10.37 16.77 -15.92
N LYS A 167 10.34 15.45 -16.07
CA LYS A 167 9.26 14.73 -16.77
C LYS A 167 8.65 13.69 -15.84
N ILE A 168 7.38 13.37 -16.08
CA ILE A 168 6.66 12.27 -15.44
C ILE A 168 6.60 11.13 -16.45
N LEU A 169 6.96 9.92 -16.03
CA LEU A 169 6.81 8.68 -16.77
C LEU A 169 5.77 7.85 -16.02
N TRP A 170 4.58 7.68 -16.58
CA TRP A 170 3.52 6.95 -15.91
C TRP A 170 2.47 6.42 -16.86
N SER A 171 2.08 5.15 -16.71
CA SER A 171 1.05 4.54 -17.54
C SER A 171 -0.32 5.17 -17.35
N GLY A 172 -0.62 5.73 -16.17
CA GLY A 172 -1.90 6.40 -15.89
C GLY A 172 -2.14 7.71 -16.64
N LEU A 173 -1.16 8.19 -17.43
CA LEU A 173 -1.34 9.33 -18.32
C LEU A 173 -2.20 8.99 -19.55
N GLU A 174 -2.32 7.70 -19.89
CA GLU A 174 -3.10 7.21 -21.02
C GLU A 174 -3.99 6.04 -20.59
N ILE A 175 -5.08 5.80 -21.32
CA ILE A 175 -6.05 4.72 -21.04
C ILE A 175 -5.62 3.40 -21.72
N ALA A 176 -4.42 3.33 -22.29
CA ALA A 176 -3.95 2.17 -23.04
C ALA A 176 -3.56 1.01 -22.10
N ASP A 177 -4.12 -0.18 -22.36
CA ASP A 177 -3.72 -1.41 -21.71
C ASP A 177 -2.43 -1.94 -22.35
N PHE A 178 -1.30 -1.70 -21.69
CA PHE A 178 -0.02 -2.27 -22.08
C PHE A 178 0.20 -3.59 -21.33
N GLU A 179 0.41 -4.70 -22.06
CA GLU A 179 0.76 -6.00 -21.47
C GLU A 179 2.14 -5.99 -20.81
N GLN A 180 3.10 -5.26 -21.40
CA GLN A 180 4.44 -5.01 -20.84
C GLN A 180 4.82 -3.55 -21.08
N LEU A 181 5.06 -2.80 -20.00
CA LEU A 181 5.52 -1.41 -20.06
C LEU A 181 7.04 -1.36 -19.94
N GLY A 182 7.71 -0.83 -20.96
CA GLY A 182 9.13 -0.55 -20.97
C GLY A 182 9.46 0.93 -20.73
N ILE A 183 10.74 1.21 -20.47
CA ILE A 183 11.26 2.58 -20.37
C ILE A 183 10.96 3.40 -21.62
N ASP A 184 11.02 2.78 -22.80
CA ASP A 184 10.86 3.47 -24.08
C ASP A 184 9.39 3.82 -24.36
N ASP A 185 8.48 2.92 -24.00
CA ASP A 185 7.05 2.97 -24.35
C ASP A 185 6.18 3.70 -23.31
N VAL A 186 6.68 3.90 -22.09
CA VAL A 186 5.88 4.55 -21.04
C VAL A 186 5.48 5.97 -21.48
N PRO A 187 4.19 6.34 -21.33
CA PRO A 187 3.74 7.70 -21.59
C PRO A 187 4.50 8.73 -20.75
N ARG A 188 4.76 9.90 -21.34
CA ARG A 188 5.55 10.96 -20.72
C ARG A 188 4.80 12.29 -20.71
N ALA A 189 4.83 12.98 -19.58
CA ALA A 189 4.26 14.32 -19.41
C ALA A 189 5.25 15.28 -18.75
N ALA A 190 4.99 16.58 -18.86
CA ALA A 190 5.75 17.58 -18.12
C ALA A 190 5.44 17.50 -16.61
N ALA A 191 6.40 17.86 -15.75
CA ALA A 191 6.20 17.90 -14.30
C ALA A 191 5.05 18.82 -13.84
N THR A 192 4.59 19.77 -14.66
CA THR A 192 3.39 20.56 -14.37
C THR A 192 2.12 19.71 -14.20
N MET A 193 2.13 18.44 -14.62
CA MET A 193 1.04 17.48 -14.42
C MET A 193 1.11 16.75 -13.06
N LEU A 194 2.10 17.06 -12.20
CA LEU A 194 2.22 16.43 -10.87
C LEU A 194 0.94 16.52 -10.02
N PRO A 195 0.20 17.64 -9.99
CA PRO A 195 -1.05 17.70 -9.23
C PRO A 195 -2.08 16.65 -9.68
N MET A 196 -2.14 16.36 -10.99
CA MET A 196 -3.04 15.32 -11.52
C MET A 196 -2.57 13.92 -11.12
N VAL A 197 -1.26 13.64 -11.13
CA VAL A 197 -0.72 12.34 -10.66
C VAL A 197 -1.06 12.15 -9.18
N VAL A 198 -0.81 13.16 -8.36
CA VAL A 198 -1.13 13.14 -6.93
C VAL A 198 -2.63 12.92 -6.71
N ALA A 199 -3.48 13.65 -7.43
CA ALA A 199 -4.92 13.46 -7.37
C ALA A 199 -5.33 12.03 -7.75
N ALA A 200 -4.82 11.49 -8.85
CA ALA A 200 -5.18 10.15 -9.29
C ALA A 200 -4.72 9.04 -8.31
N LEU A 201 -3.64 9.26 -7.56
CA LEU A 201 -3.18 8.32 -6.53
C LEU A 201 -3.95 8.44 -5.21
N THR A 202 -4.56 9.59 -4.92
CA THR A 202 -5.04 9.89 -3.56
C THR A 202 -6.49 10.31 -3.48
N GLU A 203 -7.15 10.74 -4.57
CA GLU A 203 -8.54 11.17 -4.50
C GLU A 203 -9.45 10.01 -4.09
N PRO A 204 -10.37 10.24 -3.13
CA PRO A 204 -11.36 9.24 -2.77
C PRO A 204 -12.29 8.99 -3.97
N PRO A 205 -12.95 7.83 -4.01
CA PRO A 205 -13.80 7.47 -5.13
C PRO A 205 -14.91 8.50 -5.38
N HIS A 206 -15.24 8.72 -6.65
CA HIS A 206 -16.22 9.72 -7.05
C HIS A 206 -17.66 9.20 -7.01
N GLN A 207 -17.87 7.89 -7.16
CA GLN A 207 -19.21 7.30 -7.19
C GLN A 207 -19.85 7.30 -5.80
N ASP A 208 -21.14 7.63 -5.73
CA ASP A 208 -21.86 7.73 -4.45
C ASP A 208 -21.94 6.42 -3.68
N ILE A 209 -21.91 5.28 -4.38
CA ILE A 209 -21.88 3.97 -3.74
C ILE A 209 -20.53 3.73 -3.05
N ASP A 210 -19.43 3.99 -3.76
CA ASP A 210 -18.08 3.80 -3.24
C ASP A 210 -17.77 4.78 -2.09
N ARG A 211 -18.25 6.02 -2.17
CA ARG A 211 -18.14 6.99 -1.07
C ARG A 211 -18.84 6.52 0.20
N ARG A 212 -20.05 5.96 0.06
CA ARG A 212 -20.79 5.38 1.19
C ARG A 212 -20.07 4.16 1.76
N MET A 213 -19.49 3.33 0.91
CA MET A 213 -18.68 2.18 1.33
C MET A 213 -17.42 2.62 2.08
N LEU A 214 -16.72 3.64 1.59
CA LEU A 214 -15.55 4.22 2.26
C LEU A 214 -15.91 4.84 3.62
N GLN A 215 -17.03 5.55 3.72
CA GLN A 215 -17.53 6.08 4.99
C GLN A 215 -17.88 4.96 5.98
N HIS A 216 -18.50 3.88 5.51
CA HIS A 216 -18.75 2.69 6.34
C HIS A 216 -17.43 2.10 6.84
N PHE A 217 -16.45 1.95 5.95
CA PHE A 217 -15.14 1.42 6.30
C PHE A 217 -14.44 2.27 7.37
N HIS A 218 -14.46 3.60 7.25
CA HIS A 218 -13.88 4.50 8.26
C HIS A 218 -14.66 4.51 9.59
N ALA A 219 -15.97 4.32 9.54
CA ALA A 219 -16.84 4.24 10.71
C ALA A 219 -16.93 2.82 11.30
N GLU A 220 -16.25 1.83 10.71
CA GLU A 220 -16.32 0.44 11.13
C GLU A 220 -15.70 0.29 12.52
N HIS A 221 -16.54 -0.06 13.48
CA HIS A 221 -16.10 -0.45 14.82
C HIS A 221 -16.28 -1.96 14.95
N SER A 222 -15.38 -2.65 15.65
CA SER A 222 -15.49 -4.10 15.92
C SER A 222 -16.92 -4.46 16.30
N ALA A 223 -17.55 -5.26 15.44
CA ALA A 223 -19.01 -5.44 15.38
C ALA A 223 -19.61 -5.75 16.77
N ARG A 224 -20.53 -4.90 17.22
CA ARG A 224 -21.26 -5.09 18.50
C ARG A 224 -22.50 -5.98 18.36
N GLY A 225 -22.86 -6.47 17.17
CA GLY A 225 -24.17 -7.12 16.96
C GLY A 225 -24.26 -8.16 15.83
N THR A 226 -24.98 -9.24 16.17
CA THR A 226 -25.52 -10.37 15.37
C THR A 226 -24.65 -10.94 14.25
N PRO A 227 -23.87 -12.01 14.52
CA PRO A 227 -23.19 -12.75 13.46
C PRO A 227 -24.20 -13.38 12.50
N SER A 228 -23.87 -13.37 11.22
CA SER A 228 -24.67 -14.06 10.20
C SER A 228 -24.51 -15.58 10.37
N LEU A 229 -25.63 -16.29 10.58
CA LEU A 229 -25.64 -17.69 11.01
C LEU A 229 -25.92 -18.69 9.88
N SER A 230 -26.33 -18.23 8.69
CA SER A 230 -26.72 -19.13 7.60
C SER A 230 -25.60 -20.10 7.21
N TYR A 231 -24.35 -19.64 7.17
CA TYR A 231 -23.21 -20.51 6.88
C TYR A 231 -22.88 -21.49 8.02
N PRO A 232 -22.72 -21.05 9.30
CA PRO A 232 -22.57 -21.99 10.42
C PRO A 232 -23.70 -23.04 10.52
N VAL A 233 -24.95 -22.64 10.28
CA VAL A 233 -26.11 -23.54 10.28
C VAL A 233 -26.01 -24.56 9.14
N LEU A 234 -25.58 -24.15 7.94
CA LEU A 234 -25.33 -25.07 6.84
C LEU A 234 -24.25 -26.09 7.18
N LEU A 235 -23.14 -25.67 7.79
CA LEU A 235 -22.06 -26.58 8.20
C LEU A 235 -22.54 -27.61 9.24
N ALA A 236 -23.41 -27.17 10.16
CA ALA A 236 -24.01 -28.07 11.15
C ALA A 236 -25.01 -29.03 10.52
N ALA A 237 -25.84 -28.55 9.60
CA ALA A 237 -26.82 -29.38 8.89
C ALA A 237 -26.15 -30.43 7.97
N THR A 238 -24.99 -30.11 7.41
CA THR A 238 -24.21 -31.04 6.57
C THR A 238 -23.26 -31.93 7.37
N GLY A 239 -23.19 -31.78 8.69
CA GLY A 239 -22.34 -32.60 9.56
C GLY A 239 -20.84 -32.28 9.47
N VAL A 240 -20.46 -31.19 8.80
CA VAL A 240 -19.05 -30.78 8.65
C VAL A 240 -18.51 -30.20 9.96
N ARG A 241 -19.32 -29.40 10.67
CA ARG A 241 -18.92 -28.77 11.94
C ARG A 241 -20.15 -28.43 12.78
N SER A 242 -20.13 -28.73 14.08
CA SER A 242 -21.19 -28.31 15.00
C SER A 242 -21.21 -26.78 15.18
N LEU A 243 -22.38 -26.24 15.53
CA LEU A 243 -22.52 -24.84 15.95
C LEU A 243 -21.77 -24.63 17.27
N SER A 244 -20.91 -23.62 17.32
CA SER A 244 -20.17 -23.23 18.52
C SER A 244 -20.74 -21.94 19.12
N ARG A 245 -20.50 -21.72 20.43
CA ARG A 245 -20.75 -20.41 21.06
C ARG A 245 -19.97 -19.28 20.41
N GLN A 246 -18.81 -19.60 19.83
CA GLN A 246 -17.99 -18.65 19.08
C GLN A 246 -18.67 -18.17 17.79
N ASP A 247 -19.57 -18.97 17.18
CA ASP A 247 -20.34 -18.54 16.01
C ASP A 247 -21.42 -17.51 16.36
N LEU A 248 -21.76 -17.41 17.65
CA LEU A 248 -22.80 -16.53 18.19
C LEU A 248 -22.23 -15.28 18.86
N GLN A 249 -20.91 -15.22 19.03
CA GLN A 249 -20.21 -14.11 19.68
C GLN A 249 -19.33 -13.38 18.67
N PRO A 250 -19.21 -12.04 18.75
CA PRO A 250 -18.24 -11.32 17.95
C PRO A 250 -16.82 -11.76 18.37
N LEU A 251 -15.98 -12.06 17.38
CA LEU A 251 -14.56 -12.32 17.59
C LEU A 251 -13.91 -11.10 18.23
N ARG A 252 -13.11 -11.31 19.27
CA ARG A 252 -12.40 -10.23 19.96
C ARG A 252 -10.95 -10.16 19.48
N VAL A 253 -10.42 -8.94 19.41
CA VAL A 253 -9.02 -8.71 19.03
C VAL A 253 -8.07 -9.47 19.96
N GLU A 254 -8.41 -9.53 21.25
CA GLU A 254 -7.62 -10.25 22.27
C GLU A 254 -7.52 -11.77 21.98
N ASP A 255 -8.52 -12.35 21.30
CA ASP A 255 -8.51 -13.78 20.94
C ASP A 255 -7.48 -14.05 19.81
N GLY A 256 -7.38 -13.15 18.83
CA GLY A 256 -6.37 -13.23 17.77
C GLY A 256 -4.94 -13.05 18.29
N VAL A 257 -4.76 -12.17 19.28
CA VAL A 257 -3.48 -11.88 19.94
C VAL A 257 -2.89 -13.14 20.60
N GLN A 258 -3.69 -13.91 21.34
CA GLN A 258 -3.22 -15.14 21.98
C GLN A 258 -2.84 -16.21 20.96
N THR A 259 -3.59 -16.30 19.87
CA THR A 259 -3.41 -17.31 18.82
C THR A 259 -2.09 -17.11 18.06
N LEU A 260 -1.66 -15.86 17.86
CA LEU A 260 -0.35 -15.53 17.27
C LEU A 260 0.82 -15.61 18.25
N ARG A 261 0.57 -15.41 19.54
CA ARG A 261 1.64 -15.45 20.56
C ARG A 261 2.17 -16.87 20.76
N ALA A 262 1.33 -17.89 20.62
CA ALA A 262 1.74 -19.28 20.87
C ALA A 262 2.80 -19.81 19.85
N PRO A 263 2.67 -19.61 18.52
CA PRO A 263 3.70 -20.04 17.56
C PRO A 263 5.02 -19.26 17.64
N LEU A 264 4.98 -18.02 18.13
CA LEU A 264 6.12 -17.11 18.15
C LEU A 264 6.83 -17.05 19.51
N ALA A 265 6.31 -17.75 20.52
CA ALA A 265 6.91 -17.92 21.84
C ALA A 265 8.25 -18.67 21.74
N GLY A 266 9.34 -17.91 21.61
CA GLY A 266 10.70 -18.44 21.42
C GLY A 266 11.48 -17.76 20.28
N SER A 267 10.82 -16.92 19.49
CA SER A 267 11.50 -16.10 18.48
C SER A 267 12.30 -14.95 19.14
N ARG A 268 13.47 -14.61 18.60
CA ARG A 268 14.29 -13.47 19.03
C ARG A 268 13.73 -12.16 18.46
N VAL A 269 12.45 -11.93 18.65
CA VAL A 269 11.78 -10.72 18.18
C VAL A 269 11.74 -9.73 19.32
N ASP A 270 12.03 -8.47 19.03
CA ASP A 270 11.89 -7.39 20.00
C ASP A 270 10.45 -7.37 20.56
N PRO A 271 10.26 -7.34 21.90
CA PRO A 271 8.94 -7.44 22.50
C PRO A 271 7.98 -6.30 22.11
N GLU A 272 8.48 -5.08 21.93
CA GLU A 272 7.66 -3.92 21.57
C GLU A 272 7.18 -4.05 20.11
N PHE A 273 8.08 -4.42 19.21
CA PHE A 273 7.75 -4.73 17.83
C PHE A 273 6.77 -5.90 17.72
N PHE A 274 6.97 -6.94 18.54
CA PHE A 274 6.11 -8.11 18.59
C PHE A 274 4.67 -7.73 18.98
N ASP A 275 4.51 -6.98 20.07
CA ASP A 275 3.20 -6.54 20.53
C ASP A 275 2.51 -5.63 19.49
N LEU A 276 3.27 -4.76 18.80
CA LEU A 276 2.76 -3.94 17.71
C LEU A 276 2.22 -4.77 16.55
N ILE A 277 2.97 -5.77 16.08
CA ILE A 277 2.53 -6.66 14.99
C ILE A 277 1.30 -7.44 15.42
N VAL A 278 1.33 -8.04 16.61
CA VAL A 278 0.28 -8.91 17.09
C VAL A 278 -1.03 -8.14 17.27
N GLN A 279 -0.97 -6.89 17.73
CA GLN A 279 -2.15 -6.03 17.80
C GLN A 279 -2.70 -5.73 16.39
N ARG A 280 -1.85 -5.29 15.46
CA ARG A 280 -2.28 -4.92 14.09
C ARG A 280 -2.83 -6.12 13.32
N TYR A 281 -2.13 -7.25 13.37
CA TYR A 281 -2.56 -8.48 12.72
C TYR A 281 -3.83 -9.04 13.39
N GLY A 282 -3.92 -9.03 14.71
CA GLY A 282 -5.10 -9.50 15.43
C GLY A 282 -6.38 -8.75 15.00
N ILE A 283 -6.29 -7.42 14.83
CA ILE A 283 -7.40 -6.61 14.31
C ILE A 283 -7.76 -7.05 12.87
N ALA A 284 -6.76 -7.19 11.99
CA ALA A 284 -6.97 -7.57 10.61
C ALA A 284 -7.58 -8.98 10.46
N ASP A 285 -7.09 -9.95 11.23
CA ASP A 285 -7.56 -11.34 11.23
C ASP A 285 -9.00 -11.47 11.72
N VAL A 286 -9.32 -10.82 12.84
CA VAL A 286 -10.68 -10.78 13.41
C VAL A 286 -11.66 -10.13 12.45
N THR A 287 -11.26 -8.99 11.87
CA THR A 287 -12.10 -8.25 10.91
C THR A 287 -12.29 -9.06 9.62
N GLY A 288 -11.23 -9.65 9.09
CA GLY A 288 -11.27 -10.50 7.90
C GLY A 288 -12.14 -11.74 8.09
N THR A 289 -12.02 -12.40 9.25
CA THR A 289 -12.86 -13.55 9.60
C THR A 289 -14.33 -13.16 9.71
N HIS A 290 -14.63 -12.02 10.34
CA HIS A 290 -15.99 -11.50 10.44
C HIS A 290 -16.61 -11.27 9.05
N PHE A 291 -15.95 -10.50 8.19
CA PHE A 291 -16.47 -10.22 6.85
C PHE A 291 -16.54 -11.47 5.97
N ALA A 292 -15.60 -12.42 6.10
CA ALA A 292 -15.69 -13.70 5.41
C ALA A 292 -16.93 -14.49 5.83
N GLN A 293 -17.28 -14.49 7.13
CA GLN A 293 -18.50 -15.13 7.61
C GLN A 293 -19.77 -14.42 7.13
N VAL A 294 -19.80 -13.08 7.16
CA VAL A 294 -20.91 -12.28 6.65
C VAL A 294 -21.12 -12.56 5.16
N PHE A 295 -20.05 -12.54 4.36
CA PHE A 295 -20.08 -12.83 2.94
C PHE A 295 -20.60 -14.24 2.65
N ARG A 296 -19.99 -15.27 3.25
CA ARG A 296 -20.42 -16.68 3.06
C ARG A 296 -21.87 -16.89 3.47
N SER A 297 -22.27 -16.32 4.61
CA SER A 297 -23.65 -16.46 5.10
C SER A 297 -24.65 -15.68 4.25
N GLY A 298 -24.27 -14.52 3.70
CA GLY A 298 -25.07 -13.79 2.73
C GLY A 298 -25.33 -14.61 1.46
N PHE A 299 -24.29 -15.26 0.93
CA PHE A 299 -24.41 -16.18 -0.21
C PHE A 299 -25.32 -17.37 0.11
N VAL A 300 -25.08 -18.07 1.22
CA VAL A 300 -25.90 -19.21 1.64
C VAL A 300 -27.36 -18.80 1.87
N GLY A 301 -27.58 -17.67 2.56
CA GLY A 301 -28.91 -17.14 2.82
C GLY A 301 -29.66 -16.81 1.52
N ASN A 302 -29.00 -16.14 0.57
CA ASN A 302 -29.60 -15.80 -0.72
C ASN A 302 -30.01 -17.05 -1.51
N TYR A 303 -29.12 -18.05 -1.62
CA TYR A 303 -29.44 -19.30 -2.31
C TYR A 303 -30.52 -20.11 -1.60
N LEU A 304 -30.53 -20.12 -0.27
CA LEU A 304 -31.56 -20.80 0.51
C LEU A 304 -32.93 -20.16 0.31
N LEU A 305 -33.01 -18.82 0.34
CA LEU A 305 -34.25 -18.08 0.07
C LEU A 305 -34.72 -18.26 -1.37
N ALA A 306 -33.81 -18.21 -2.34
CA ALA A 306 -34.14 -18.47 -3.75
C ALA A 306 -34.67 -19.91 -3.95
N GLY A 307 -34.02 -20.90 -3.35
CA GLY A 307 -34.47 -22.30 -3.38
C GLY A 307 -35.85 -22.47 -2.72
N LEU A 308 -36.07 -21.84 -1.57
CA LEU A 308 -37.37 -21.83 -0.88
C LEU A 308 -38.45 -21.21 -1.76
N ALA A 309 -38.17 -20.09 -2.43
CA ALA A 309 -39.11 -19.43 -3.33
C ALA A 309 -39.50 -20.33 -4.50
N VAL A 310 -38.55 -21.06 -5.08
CA VAL A 310 -38.82 -22.04 -6.15
C VAL A 310 -39.69 -23.20 -5.62
N VAL A 311 -39.36 -23.77 -4.47
CA VAL A 311 -40.14 -24.85 -3.85
C VAL A 311 -41.57 -24.39 -3.54
N LEU A 312 -41.73 -23.18 -2.99
CA LEU A 312 -43.05 -22.58 -2.74
C LEU A 312 -43.84 -22.39 -4.03
N ALA A 313 -43.22 -21.85 -5.09
CA ALA A 313 -43.86 -21.69 -6.39
C ALA A 313 -44.31 -23.03 -6.99
N LEU A 314 -43.47 -24.07 -6.91
CA LEU A 314 -43.79 -25.42 -7.39
C LEU A 314 -44.85 -26.12 -6.53
N SER A 315 -44.85 -25.90 -5.22
CA SER A 315 -45.85 -26.49 -4.31
C SER A 315 -47.28 -26.07 -4.66
N GLY A 316 -47.46 -24.81 -5.11
CA GLY A 316 -48.74 -24.32 -5.62
C GLY A 316 -49.18 -25.00 -6.92
N LEU A 317 -48.26 -25.56 -7.69
CA LEU A 317 -48.56 -26.30 -8.91
C LEU A 317 -48.98 -27.75 -8.62
N ILE A 318 -48.36 -28.37 -7.61
CA ILE A 318 -48.55 -29.79 -7.26
C ILE A 318 -49.78 -30.01 -6.36
N ALA A 319 -50.12 -29.05 -5.49
CA ALA A 319 -51.24 -29.17 -4.56
C ALA A 319 -52.15 -27.93 -4.59
N PRO A 320 -53.05 -27.79 -5.59
CA PRO A 320 -53.85 -26.58 -5.81
C PRO A 320 -54.76 -26.19 -4.63
N ALA A 321 -55.15 -27.16 -3.80
CA ALA A 321 -56.01 -26.97 -2.63
C ALA A 321 -55.35 -26.13 -1.51
N PHE A 322 -54.01 -26.02 -1.49
CA PHE A 322 -53.28 -25.24 -0.49
C PHE A 322 -52.94 -23.81 -0.95
N LYS A 323 -53.30 -23.41 -2.19
CA LYS A 323 -53.00 -22.07 -2.72
C LYS A 323 -53.60 -20.93 -1.89
N LEU A 324 -54.86 -21.07 -1.47
CA LEU A 324 -55.59 -20.03 -0.73
C LEU A 324 -54.97 -19.71 0.64
N PRO A 325 -54.66 -20.69 1.52
CA PRO A 325 -54.02 -20.38 2.80
C PRO A 325 -52.57 -19.86 2.68
N LEU A 326 -51.82 -20.26 1.64
CA LEU A 326 -50.44 -19.81 1.43
C LEU A 326 -50.34 -18.35 0.95
N ILE A 327 -51.29 -17.91 0.13
CA ILE A 327 -51.41 -16.52 -0.33
C ILE A 327 -51.87 -15.58 0.81
N VAL A 328 -52.75 -16.06 1.70
CA VAL A 328 -53.21 -15.28 2.85
C VAL A 328 -52.12 -15.12 3.92
N ALA A 329 -51.17 -16.05 4.03
CA ALA A 329 -50.05 -15.98 4.97
C ALA A 329 -48.87 -15.09 4.50
N THR A 330 -48.93 -14.57 3.26
CA THR A 330 -47.88 -13.71 2.66
C THR A 330 -48.29 -12.24 2.54
N ILE A 331 -49.48 -11.87 3.03
CA ILE A 331 -49.95 -10.47 3.24
C ILE A 331 -49.73 -10.12 4.71
#